data_AF-A0A7V9F0L1-F1
#
_entry.id   AF-A0A7V9F0L1-F1
#
_cell.length_a   1.000
_cell.length_b   1.000
_cell.length_c   1.000
_cell.angle_alpha   90.00
_cell.angle_beta   90.00
_cell.angle_gamma   90.00
#
_symmetry.space_group_name_H-M   'P 1'
#
loop_
_entity.id
_entity.type
_entity.pdbx_description
1 polymer ?
#
loop_
_entity_poly.entity_id
_entity_poly.type
_entity_poly.pdbx_seq_one_letter_code
_entity_poly.pdbx_strand_id
1 'polypeptide(L)' 'DTVEDVYEPYLLQQGLIMRTPRGRVCTPAAFEHLGLEVPREGARLF' A
#
# COMPACT_ATOMS: atom_id res chain seq x y z
N ASP A 1 9.22 1.02 -18.78
CA ASP A 1 9.66 0.31 -17.57
C ASP A 1 9.60 1.24 -16.38
N THR A 2 8.40 1.34 -15.83
CA THR A 2 8.05 2.23 -14.75
C THR A 2 8.38 1.57 -13.42
N VAL A 3 8.88 2.36 -12.47
CA VAL A 3 9.12 1.99 -11.07
C VAL A 3 7.95 1.16 -10.50
N GLU A 4 6.70 1.52 -10.85
CA GLU A 4 5.48 0.84 -10.43
C GLU A 4 5.44 -0.67 -10.76
N ASP A 5 5.87 -1.08 -11.96
CA ASP A 5 5.79 -2.49 -12.39
C ASP A 5 6.79 -3.39 -11.67
N VAL A 6 7.86 -2.81 -11.14
CA VAL A 6 8.92 -3.55 -10.43
C VAL A 6 8.59 -3.70 -8.95
N TYR A 7 8.05 -2.65 -8.31
CA TYR A 7 7.82 -2.67 -6.86
C TYR A 7 6.44 -3.21 -6.46
N GLU A 8 5.40 -3.03 -7.28
CA GLU A 8 4.06 -3.57 -6.98
C GLU A 8 4.04 -5.06 -6.65
N PRO A 9 4.67 -5.97 -7.44
CA PRO A 9 4.63 -7.39 -7.13
C PRO A 9 5.30 -7.70 -5.78
N TYR A 10 6.38 -7.00 -5.45
CA TYR A 10 7.05 -7.15 -4.16
C TYR A 10 6.17 -6.67 -3.00
N LEU A 11 5.59 -5.47 -3.11
CA LEU A 11 4.74 -4.88 -2.06
C LEU A 11 3.45 -5.67 -1.85
N LEU A 12 2.87 -6.25 -2.93
CA LEU A 12 1.73 -7.15 -2.86
C LEU A 12 2.11 -8.47 -2.17
N GLN A 13 3.26 -9.04 -2.52
CA GLN A 13 3.73 -10.30 -1.94
C GLN A 13 4.07 -10.16 -0.45
N GLN A 14 4.61 -9.00 -0.04
CA GLN A 14 4.87 -8.68 1.37
C GLN A 14 3.60 -8.29 2.14
N GLY A 15 2.43 -8.19 1.49
CA GLY A 15 1.18 -7.80 2.13
C GLY A 15 1.14 -6.34 2.59
N LEU A 16 2.00 -5.49 2.03
CA LEU A 16 2.09 -4.07 2.36
C LEU A 16 1.05 -3.24 1.60
N ILE A 17 0.66 -3.67 0.41
CA ILE A 17 -0.43 -3.04 -0.36
C ILE A 17 -1.49 -4.09 -0.71
N MET A 18 -2.74 -3.65 -0.81
CA MET A 18 -3.86 -4.46 -1.27
C MET A 18 -4.52 -3.84 -2.50
N ARG A 19 -5.02 -4.68 -3.41
CA ARG A 19 -5.82 -4.24 -4.55
C ARG A 19 -7.28 -4.12 -4.13
N THR A 20 -7.90 -3.00 -4.47
CA THR A 20 -9.33 -2.75 -4.27
C THR A 20 -9.97 -2.32 -5.60
N PRO A 21 -11.30 -2.41 -5.76
CA PRO A 21 -11.98 -1.93 -6.98
C PRO A 21 -11.78 -0.43 -7.26
N ARG A 22 -11.28 0.34 -6.29
CA ARG A 22 -11.05 1.78 -6.39
C ARG A 22 -9.57 2.16 -6.54
N GLY A 23 -8.63 1.20 -6.48
CA GLY A 23 -7.20 1.46 -6.53
C GLY A 23 -6.40 0.60 -5.56
N ARG A 24 -5.16 1.02 -5.25
CA ARG A 24 -4.29 0.36 -4.27
C ARG A 24 -4.45 1.04 -2.91
N VAL A 25 -4.51 0.24 -1.85
CA VAL A 25 -4.58 0.74 -0.47
C VAL A 25 -3.42 0.15 0.33
N CYS A 26 -2.76 0.97 1.14
CA CYS A 26 -1.71 0.51 2.06
C CYS A 26 -2.35 -0.25 3.22
N THR A 27 -1.76 -1.39 3.60
CA THR A 27 -2.20 -2.16 4.76
C THR A 27 -1.62 -1.57 6.04
N PRO A 28 -2.18 -1.89 7.23
CA PRO A 28 -1.58 -1.49 8.50
C PRO A 28 -0.10 -1.89 8.61
N ALA A 29 0.28 -3.05 8.08
CA ALA A 29 1.66 -3.52 8.04
C ALA A 29 2.59 -2.60 7.24
N ALA A 30 2.10 -1.94 6.18
CA ALA A 30 2.89 -0.93 5.47
C ALA A 30 3.10 0.32 6.29
N PHE A 31 2.09 0.79 7.01
CA PHE A 31 2.24 1.94 7.90
C PHE A 31 3.23 1.62 9.03
N GLU A 32 3.13 0.44 9.64
CA GLU A 32 4.10 -0.03 10.65
C GLU A 32 5.53 -0.14 10.10
N HIS A 33 5.70 -0.70 8.89
CA HIS A 33 7.01 -0.83 8.25
C HIS A 33 7.64 0.53 7.93
N LEU A 34 6.82 1.53 7.63
CA LEU A 34 7.24 2.90 7.36
C LEU A 34 7.37 3.76 8.64
N GLY A 35 7.00 3.21 9.81
CA GLY A 35 6.96 3.97 11.07
C GLY A 35 5.91 5.08 11.08
N LEU A 36 4.88 4.96 10.25
CA LEU A 36 3.78 5.92 10.12
C LEU A 36 2.59 5.48 10.98
N GLU A 37 1.87 6.44 11.55
CA GLU A 37 0.59 6.15 12.19
C GLU A 37 -0.44 5.73 11.14
N VAL A 38 -1.14 4.63 11.38
CA VAL A 38 -2.25 4.21 10.53
C VAL A 38 -3.32 5.31 10.55
N PRO A 39 -3.64 5.95 9.42
CA PRO A 39 -4.63 7.00 9.39
C PRO A 39 -5.99 6.44 9.84
N ARG A 40 -6.59 7.06 10.87
CA ARG A 40 -7.85 6.60 11.49
C ARG A 40 -9.07 6.65 10.56
N GLU A 41 -8.94 7.28 9.40
CA GLU A 41 -9.93 7.24 8.34
C GLU A 41 -9.23 6.82 7.06
N GLY A 42 -9.76 5.77 6.40
CA GLY A 42 -9.18 5.14 5.22
C GLY A 42 -8.62 6.17 4.27
N ALA A 43 -7.29 6.22 4.19
CA ALA A 43 -6.55 7.12 3.32
C ALA A 43 -6.93 6.83 1.88
N ARG A 44 -7.96 7.55 1.41
CA ARG A 44 -8.24 7.75 0.00
C ARG A 44 -7.16 8.68 -0.51
N LEU A 45 -6.06 8.11 -0.96
CA LEU A 45 -5.28 8.76 -2.00
C LEU A 45 -6.16 8.67 -3.26
N PHE A 46 -6.44 9.86 -3.81
CA PHE A 46 -7.45 10.20 -4.83
C PHE A 46 -7.73 9.13 -5.89
#